data_AF-A0A099D318-F1
#
_entry.id   AF-A0A099D318-F1
#
_cell.length_a   1.000
_cell.length_b   1.000
_cell.length_c   1.000
_cell.angle_alpha   90.00
_cell.angle_beta   90.00
_cell.angle_gamma   90.00
#
_symmetry.space_group_name_H-M   'P 1'
#
loop_
_entity.id
_entity.type
_entity.pdbx_description
1 polymer ?
#
loop_
_entity_poly.entity_id
_entity_poly.type
_entity_poly.pdbx_seq_one_letter_code
_entity_poly.pdbx_strand_id
1 'polypeptide(L)'
;MTDDAGSPTEAEFLRRLENTRTNLAGVAYVDIPYSERKISLGHYRGLVRERGWRVTGVERGDEGMFRLVLERSGSTSAPHILGPTFIEGPSLDELRGNESALLEAERVRRETGVDVLSDSVLDGVRREHVRLRRRYVRLGRLAALPALLAFVTLMFSLVALGDGNPEAVRTLLIVSAVSAVVFVLSLWPTIRAARARRAAVADYKAGYERVVAAALGDNTTRSR
;
A
#
# COMPACT_ATOMS: atom_id res chain seq x y z
N MET A 1 28.79 -34.89 -6.68
CA MET A 1 29.03 -33.70 -7.51
C MET A 1 28.05 -33.80 -8.67
N THR A 2 26.98 -33.01 -8.63
CA THR A 2 25.96 -32.94 -9.67
C THR A 2 25.51 -31.48 -9.75
N ASP A 3 26.07 -30.82 -10.76
CA ASP A 3 25.62 -29.64 -11.50
C ASP A 3 24.87 -28.54 -10.73
N ASP A 4 25.69 -27.59 -10.26
CA ASP A 4 25.37 -26.24 -9.77
C ASP A 4 24.98 -25.29 -10.93
N ALA A 5 24.18 -25.78 -11.88
CA ALA A 5 23.61 -24.96 -12.94
C ALA A 5 22.16 -24.64 -12.58
N GLY A 6 21.96 -23.52 -11.90
CA GLY A 6 20.63 -22.98 -11.60
C GLY A 6 19.73 -23.05 -12.84
N SER A 7 18.49 -23.52 -12.65
CA SER A 7 17.59 -23.80 -13.79
C SER A 7 17.46 -22.56 -14.70
N PRO A 8 17.23 -22.70 -16.02
CA PRO A 8 17.08 -21.55 -16.91
C PRO A 8 16.02 -20.53 -16.42
N THR A 9 14.99 -21.03 -15.73
CA THR A 9 13.95 -20.24 -15.06
C THR A 9 14.49 -19.41 -13.89
N GLU A 10 15.44 -19.94 -13.13
CA GLU A 10 16.10 -19.25 -12.02
C GLU A 10 17.01 -18.13 -12.54
N ALA A 11 17.83 -18.42 -13.56
CA ALA A 11 18.69 -17.41 -14.18
C ALA A 11 17.87 -16.24 -14.76
N GLU A 12 16.72 -16.54 -15.37
CA GLU A 12 15.83 -15.51 -15.90
C GLU A 12 15.18 -14.66 -14.79
N PHE A 13 14.74 -15.31 -13.70
CA PHE A 13 14.24 -14.61 -12.52
C PHE A 13 15.30 -13.68 -11.91
N LEU A 14 16.53 -14.16 -11.76
CA LEU A 14 17.65 -13.38 -11.21
C LEU A 14 17.98 -12.19 -12.11
N ARG A 15 17.92 -12.34 -13.43
CA ARG A 15 18.06 -11.24 -14.39
C ARG A 15 16.94 -10.21 -14.25
N ARG A 16 15.69 -10.63 -14.05
CA ARG A 16 14.56 -9.71 -13.79
C ARG A 16 14.80 -8.96 -12.47
N LEU A 17 15.21 -9.68 -11.42
CA LEU A 17 15.51 -9.11 -10.10
C LEU A 17 16.64 -8.08 -10.14
N GLU A 18 17.72 -8.32 -10.89
CA GLU A 18 18.83 -7.37 -11.07
C GLU A 18 18.39 -6.08 -11.76
N ASN A 19 17.48 -6.19 -12.73
CA ASN A 19 16.92 -5.03 -13.45
C ASN A 19 15.79 -4.34 -12.68
N THR A 20 15.37 -4.89 -11.54
CA THR A 20 14.24 -4.35 -10.80
C THR A 20 14.63 -3.07 -10.08
N ARG A 21 13.93 -1.99 -10.41
CA ARG A 21 14.07 -0.71 -9.73
C ARG A 21 13.02 -0.56 -8.65
N THR A 22 13.41 0.17 -7.61
CA THR A 22 12.49 0.50 -6.52
C THR A 22 11.61 1.65 -6.99
N ASN A 23 10.31 1.53 -6.86
CA ASN A 23 9.37 2.61 -7.12
C ASN A 23 9.45 3.68 -6.02
N LEU A 24 8.71 4.77 -6.19
CA LEU A 24 8.59 5.87 -5.23
C LEU A 24 8.06 5.43 -3.86
N ALA A 25 7.33 4.31 -3.81
CA ALA A 25 6.88 3.70 -2.57
C ALA A 25 7.97 2.88 -1.88
N GLY A 26 9.22 2.90 -2.34
CA GLY A 26 10.35 2.14 -1.80
C GLY A 26 10.18 0.63 -1.94
N VAL A 27 9.42 0.22 -2.95
CA VAL A 27 9.04 -1.16 -3.24
C VAL A 27 9.42 -1.50 -4.67
N ALA A 28 9.92 -2.71 -4.89
CA ALA A 28 10.27 -3.26 -6.19
C ALA A 28 9.26 -4.37 -6.54
N TYR A 29 8.95 -4.51 -7.83
CA TYR A 29 8.04 -5.54 -8.32
C TYR A 29 8.78 -6.45 -9.29
N VAL A 30 8.67 -7.77 -9.06
CA VAL A 30 9.16 -8.77 -10.01
C VAL A 30 8.01 -9.62 -10.46
N ASP A 31 7.68 -9.53 -11.75
CA ASP A 31 6.66 -10.36 -12.36
C ASP A 31 7.22 -11.75 -12.70
N ILE A 32 6.49 -12.78 -12.27
CA ILE A 32 6.81 -14.19 -12.49
C ILE A 32 5.64 -14.83 -13.26
N PRO A 33 5.89 -15.40 -14.45
CA PRO A 33 4.90 -16.18 -15.16
C PRO A 33 4.38 -17.36 -14.35
N TYR A 34 3.09 -17.65 -14.44
CA TYR A 34 2.50 -18.88 -13.89
C TYR A 34 3.07 -20.13 -14.55
N SER A 35 3.61 -20.05 -15.77
CA SER A 35 4.36 -21.15 -16.38
C SER A 35 5.66 -21.49 -15.62
N GLU A 36 6.21 -20.54 -14.86
CA GLU A 36 7.42 -20.69 -14.05
C GLU A 36 7.12 -21.19 -12.61
N ARG A 37 5.87 -21.55 -12.29
CA ARG A 37 5.47 -22.11 -10.97
C ARG A 37 6.16 -23.40 -10.54
N LYS A 38 7.04 -23.96 -11.39
CA LYS A 38 7.87 -25.11 -11.05
C LYS A 38 8.80 -24.81 -9.87
N ILE A 39 9.20 -23.54 -9.70
CA ILE A 39 9.98 -23.07 -8.55
C ILE A 39 9.02 -22.72 -7.41
N SER A 40 9.29 -23.24 -6.21
CA SER A 40 8.47 -22.93 -5.03
C SER A 40 8.64 -21.46 -4.62
N LEU A 41 7.57 -20.86 -4.09
CA LEU A 41 7.61 -19.48 -3.57
C LEU A 41 8.65 -19.31 -2.45
N GLY A 42 8.95 -20.39 -1.71
CA GLY A 42 10.01 -20.42 -0.71
C GLY A 42 11.41 -20.29 -1.32
N HIS A 43 11.64 -20.90 -2.48
CA HIS A 43 12.90 -20.82 -3.19
C HIS A 43 13.13 -19.41 -3.76
N TYR A 44 12.11 -18.79 -4.38
CA TYR A 44 12.18 -17.38 -4.80
C TYR A 44 12.48 -16.44 -3.63
N ARG A 45 11.88 -16.67 -2.46
CA ARG A 45 12.19 -15.89 -1.24
C ARG A 45 13.65 -16.01 -0.81
N GLY A 46 14.25 -17.20 -0.96
CA GLY A 46 15.67 -17.44 -0.68
C GLY A 46 16.56 -16.59 -1.59
N LEU A 47 16.38 -16.72 -2.91
CA LEU A 47 17.14 -16.00 -3.93
C LEU A 47 17.09 -14.47 -3.76
N VAL A 48 15.88 -13.96 -3.49
CA VAL A 48 15.65 -12.53 -3.25
C VAL A 48 16.35 -12.07 -1.96
N ARG A 49 16.32 -12.89 -0.91
CA ARG A 49 16.97 -12.59 0.37
C ARG A 49 18.49 -12.52 0.28
N GLU A 50 19.11 -13.44 -0.45
CA GLU A 50 20.56 -13.47 -0.68
C GLU A 50 21.07 -12.20 -1.35
N ARG A 51 20.23 -11.57 -2.18
CA ARG A 51 20.54 -10.30 -2.87
C ARG A 51 20.12 -9.05 -2.12
N GLY A 52 19.87 -9.19 -0.81
CA GLY A 52 19.57 -8.05 0.05
C GLY A 52 18.17 -7.48 -0.18
N TRP A 53 17.22 -8.28 -0.66
CA TRP A 53 15.81 -7.92 -0.77
C TRP A 53 14.96 -8.73 0.22
N ARG A 54 13.77 -8.25 0.55
CA ARG A 54 12.80 -8.92 1.40
C ARG A 54 11.47 -8.97 0.66
N VAL A 55 10.92 -10.17 0.49
CA VAL A 55 9.57 -10.34 -0.06
C VAL A 55 8.55 -9.94 1.00
N THR A 56 7.75 -8.92 0.71
CA THR A 56 6.73 -8.38 1.62
C THR A 56 5.30 -8.70 1.20
N GLY A 57 5.10 -9.07 -0.07
CA GLY A 57 3.80 -9.46 -0.59
C GLY A 57 3.89 -10.30 -1.86
N VAL A 58 2.75 -10.84 -2.25
CA VAL A 58 2.54 -11.48 -3.55
C VAL A 58 1.21 -10.95 -4.08
N GLU A 59 1.24 -10.37 -5.28
CA GLU A 59 0.08 -9.82 -5.97
C GLU A 59 -0.21 -10.62 -7.24
N ARG A 60 -1.42 -10.47 -7.77
CA ARG A 60 -1.77 -10.99 -9.10
C ARG A 60 -1.25 -9.97 -10.12
N GLY A 61 -0.35 -10.39 -11.00
CA GLY A 61 0.11 -9.53 -12.10
C GLY A 61 -0.90 -9.54 -13.24
N ASP A 62 -0.47 -8.99 -14.38
CA ASP A 62 -1.22 -9.08 -15.64
C ASP A 62 -1.39 -10.55 -16.09
N GLU A 63 -2.22 -10.78 -17.11
CA GLU A 63 -2.63 -12.11 -17.58
C GLU A 63 -1.50 -13.15 -17.51
N GLY A 64 -1.70 -14.18 -16.68
CA GLY A 64 -0.75 -15.27 -16.59
C GLY A 64 0.43 -15.04 -15.63
N MET A 65 0.49 -13.96 -14.87
CA MET A 65 1.64 -13.60 -14.02
C MET A 65 1.24 -13.47 -12.53
N PHE A 66 2.18 -13.76 -11.63
CA PHE A 66 2.12 -13.30 -10.24
C PHE A 66 3.31 -12.40 -9.94
N ARG A 67 3.05 -11.35 -9.18
CA ARG A 67 4.00 -10.27 -8.89
C ARG A 67 4.54 -10.45 -7.48
N LEU A 68 5.85 -10.65 -7.35
CA LEU A 68 6.51 -10.56 -6.06
C LEU A 68 6.75 -9.11 -5.70
N VAL A 69 6.45 -8.77 -4.46
CA VAL A 69 6.64 -7.43 -3.94
C VAL A 69 7.82 -7.40 -2.99
N LEU A 70 8.80 -6.56 -3.31
CA LEU A 70 10.15 -6.60 -2.74
C LEU A 70 10.50 -5.27 -2.06
N GLU A 71 11.21 -5.35 -0.94
CA GLU A 71 11.80 -4.19 -0.26
C GLU A 71 13.30 -4.43 -0.02
N ARG A 72 14.15 -3.40 -0.07
CA ARG A 72 15.58 -3.56 0.27
C ARG A 72 15.71 -3.94 1.74
N SER A 73 16.53 -4.94 2.03
CA SER A 73 16.90 -5.32 3.39
C SER A 73 17.68 -4.17 4.02
N GLY A 74 17.15 -3.60 5.10
CA GLY A 74 17.75 -2.45 5.79
C GLY A 74 17.17 -1.08 5.41
N SER A 75 16.30 -0.99 4.40
CA SER A 75 15.53 0.23 4.16
C SER A 75 14.31 0.26 5.08
N THR A 76 14.04 1.43 5.68
CA THR A 76 12.79 1.67 6.41
C THR A 76 11.66 1.90 5.40
N SER A 77 11.28 0.83 4.70
CA SER A 77 10.16 0.90 3.79
C SER A 77 8.87 1.00 4.61
N ALA A 78 7.91 1.80 4.13
CA ALA A 78 6.53 1.61 4.54
C ALA A 78 6.24 0.12 4.33
N PRO A 79 5.83 -0.65 5.35
CA PRO A 79 5.52 -2.06 5.13
C PRO A 79 4.61 -2.12 3.92
N HIS A 80 4.95 -2.89 2.90
CA HIS A 80 4.09 -3.09 1.76
C HIS A 80 2.73 -3.53 2.29
N ILE A 81 1.76 -2.63 2.23
CA ILE A 81 0.41 -2.91 2.66
C ILE A 81 -0.45 -2.84 1.42
N LEU A 82 -1.05 -3.99 1.07
CA LEU A 82 -2.12 -4.10 0.08
C LEU A 82 -3.03 -2.86 0.13
N GLY A 83 -2.98 -2.10 -0.94
CA GLY A 83 -3.63 -0.81 -1.10
C GLY A 83 -2.98 -0.03 -2.24
N PRO A 84 -3.74 0.86 -2.92
CA PRO A 84 -3.22 1.60 -4.07
C PRO A 84 -1.93 2.32 -3.67
N THR A 85 -0.95 2.22 -4.56
CA THR A 85 0.38 2.80 -4.45
C THR A 85 0.28 4.22 -3.91
N PHE A 86 1.15 4.60 -2.96
CA PHE A 86 1.16 5.93 -2.34
C PHE A 86 1.08 7.03 -3.41
N ILE A 87 1.77 6.81 -4.54
CA ILE A 87 1.71 7.54 -5.80
C ILE A 87 2.00 6.54 -6.94
N GLU A 88 1.34 6.69 -8.09
CA GLU A 88 1.59 5.92 -9.31
C GLU A 88 2.25 6.83 -10.35
N GLY A 89 3.33 6.37 -11.00
CA GLY A 89 4.01 7.13 -12.05
C GLY A 89 5.52 6.86 -12.17
N PRO A 90 6.21 7.64 -13.03
CA PRO A 90 7.66 7.58 -13.27
C PRO A 90 8.50 7.74 -11.99
N SER A 91 9.77 7.35 -11.99
CA SER A 91 10.64 7.62 -10.84
C SER A 91 11.00 9.12 -10.74
N LEU A 92 11.41 9.61 -9.55
CA LEU A 92 11.86 11.01 -9.41
C LEU A 92 13.07 11.29 -10.31
N ASP A 93 13.95 10.31 -10.48
CA ASP A 93 15.12 10.44 -11.35
C ASP A 93 14.73 10.56 -12.84
N GLU A 94 13.70 9.84 -13.28
CA GLU A 94 13.13 10.00 -14.62
C GLU A 94 12.54 11.40 -14.83
N LEU A 95 11.85 11.93 -13.82
CA LEU A 95 11.28 13.28 -13.87
C LEU A 95 12.36 14.37 -13.82
N ARG A 96 13.41 14.18 -13.01
CA ARG A 96 14.57 15.11 -12.98
C ARG A 96 15.33 15.15 -14.29
N GLY A 97 15.28 14.07 -15.06
CA GLY A 97 15.84 14.01 -16.41
C GLY A 97 15.02 14.75 -17.48
N ASN A 98 13.83 15.27 -17.15
CA ASN A 98 12.95 15.94 -18.10
C ASN A 98 12.81 17.44 -17.80
N GLU A 99 13.14 18.28 -18.78
CA GLU A 99 13.13 19.74 -18.66
C GLU A 99 11.73 20.30 -18.36
N SER A 100 10.68 19.78 -19.00
CA SER A 100 9.30 20.22 -18.74
C SER A 100 8.83 19.84 -17.34
N ALA A 101 9.26 18.69 -16.83
CA ALA A 101 8.99 18.26 -15.46
C ALA A 101 9.70 19.17 -14.43
N LEU A 102 10.95 19.57 -14.69
CA LEU A 102 11.69 20.51 -13.84
C LEU A 102 11.01 21.88 -13.80
N LEU A 103 10.58 22.41 -14.95
CA LEU A 103 9.89 23.70 -15.03
C LEU A 103 8.55 23.69 -14.27
N GLU A 104 7.76 22.63 -14.41
CA GLU A 104 6.50 22.51 -13.68
C GLU A 104 6.73 22.25 -12.19
N ALA A 105 7.76 21.49 -11.81
CA ALA A 105 8.14 21.29 -10.41
C ALA A 105 8.52 22.61 -9.73
N GLU A 106 9.26 23.48 -10.43
CA GLU A 106 9.61 24.81 -9.95
C GLU A 106 8.36 25.71 -9.78
N ARG A 107 7.38 25.61 -10.68
CA ARG A 107 6.08 26.31 -10.54
C ARG A 107 5.29 25.81 -9.34
N VAL A 108 5.16 24.48 -9.20
CA VAL A 108 4.47 23.87 -8.06
C VAL A 108 5.14 24.26 -6.75
N ARG A 109 6.48 24.31 -6.70
CA ARG A 109 7.23 24.77 -5.53
C ARG A 109 6.91 26.22 -5.18
N ARG A 110 6.77 27.12 -6.15
CA ARG A 110 6.37 28.52 -5.90
C ARG A 110 4.92 28.66 -5.44
N GLU A 111 4.01 27.87 -6.00
CA GLU A 111 2.58 27.94 -5.69
C GLU A 111 2.24 27.33 -4.31
N THR A 112 2.85 26.19 -4.00
CA THR A 112 2.47 25.36 -2.83
C THR A 112 3.54 25.34 -1.74
N GLY A 113 4.77 25.80 -2.03
CA GLY A 113 5.92 25.66 -1.14
C GLY A 113 6.52 24.25 -1.09
N VAL A 114 5.95 23.28 -1.81
CA VAL A 114 6.35 21.86 -1.77
C VAL A 114 7.31 21.56 -2.92
N ASP A 115 8.52 21.11 -2.59
CA ASP A 115 9.46 20.58 -3.58
C ASP A 115 9.15 19.10 -3.86
N VAL A 116 8.42 18.87 -4.95
CA VAL A 116 7.88 17.56 -5.32
C VAL A 116 8.98 16.59 -5.77
N LEU A 117 10.06 17.11 -6.37
CA LEU A 117 11.18 16.32 -6.88
C LEU A 117 12.26 16.07 -5.83
N SER A 118 12.11 16.55 -4.60
CA SER A 118 13.05 16.31 -3.51
C SER A 118 12.82 14.97 -2.83
N ASP A 119 13.88 14.15 -2.74
CA ASP A 119 13.84 12.86 -2.04
C ASP A 119 13.50 13.03 -0.55
N SER A 120 14.00 14.10 0.07
CA SER A 120 13.74 14.39 1.48
C SER A 120 12.28 14.75 1.76
N VAL A 121 11.63 15.46 0.84
CA VAL A 121 10.20 15.79 0.93
C VAL A 121 9.37 14.53 0.72
N LEU A 122 9.68 13.74 -0.31
CA LEU A 122 9.03 12.44 -0.55
C LEU A 122 9.12 11.53 0.69
N ASP A 123 10.32 11.38 1.27
CA ASP A 123 10.53 10.58 2.48
C ASP A 123 9.80 11.12 3.70
N GLY A 124 9.67 12.44 3.83
CA GLY A 124 8.91 13.11 4.88
C GLY A 124 7.41 12.80 4.77
N VAL A 125 6.82 13.02 3.60
CA VAL A 125 5.39 12.75 3.34
C VAL A 125 5.11 11.25 3.48
N ARG A 126 6.03 10.38 3.05
CA ARG A 126 5.93 8.93 3.20
C ARG A 126 5.92 8.51 4.66
N ARG A 127 6.85 9.03 5.49
CA ARG A 127 6.89 8.74 6.93
C ARG A 127 5.60 9.17 7.62
N GLU A 128 5.09 10.34 7.31
CA GLU A 128 3.85 10.85 7.89
C GLU A 128 2.64 10.02 7.43
N HIS A 129 2.57 9.62 6.16
CA HIS A 129 1.53 8.72 5.67
C HIS A 129 1.50 7.38 6.41
N VAL A 130 2.67 6.76 6.62
CA VAL A 130 2.80 5.50 7.37
C VAL A 130 2.34 5.68 8.82
N ARG A 131 2.77 6.77 9.46
CA ARG A 131 2.40 7.09 10.85
C ARG A 131 0.88 7.24 10.98
N LEU A 132 0.26 8.04 10.11
CA LEU A 132 -1.19 8.27 10.10
C LEU A 132 -1.97 6.99 9.77
N ARG A 133 -1.46 6.16 8.85
CA ARG A 133 -2.05 4.86 8.54
C ARG A 133 -2.00 3.90 9.72
N ARG A 134 -0.88 3.80 10.45
CA ARG A 134 -0.79 2.98 11.67
C ARG A 134 -1.82 3.43 12.71
N ARG A 135 -2.00 4.74 12.87
CA ARG A 135 -3.01 5.32 13.76
C ARG A 135 -4.43 4.95 13.30
N TYR A 136 -4.73 5.08 12.01
CA TYR A 136 -6.01 4.70 11.44
C TYR A 136 -6.31 3.20 11.62
N VAL A 137 -5.36 2.32 11.32
CA VAL A 137 -5.52 0.86 11.50
C VAL A 137 -5.72 0.49 12.97
N ARG A 138 -4.97 1.13 13.88
CA ARG A 138 -5.14 0.91 15.33
C ARG A 138 -6.54 1.31 15.79
N LEU A 139 -7.02 2.48 15.36
CA LEU A 139 -8.37 2.95 15.66
C LEU A 139 -9.45 2.05 15.05
N GLY A 140 -9.29 1.64 13.79
CA GLY A 140 -10.21 0.70 13.14
C GLY A 140 -10.30 -0.66 13.84
N ARG A 141 -9.16 -1.20 14.31
CA ARG A 141 -9.15 -2.43 15.12
C ARG A 141 -9.86 -2.26 16.47
N LEU A 142 -9.65 -1.13 17.14
CA LEU A 142 -10.32 -0.84 18.40
C LEU A 142 -11.83 -0.65 18.22
N ALA A 143 -12.26 -0.05 17.10
CA ALA A 143 -13.67 0.11 16.73
C ALA A 143 -14.32 -1.22 16.30
N ALA A 144 -13.55 -2.19 15.79
CA ALA A 144 -14.11 -3.46 15.34
C ALA A 144 -14.65 -4.33 16.50
N LEU A 145 -14.05 -4.24 17.69
CA LEU A 145 -14.49 -5.02 18.86
C LEU A 145 -15.93 -4.71 19.29
N PRO A 146 -16.33 -3.45 19.54
CA PRO A 146 -17.72 -3.13 19.89
C PRO A 146 -18.69 -3.43 18.74
N ALA A 147 -18.28 -3.30 17.48
CA ALA A 147 -19.11 -3.70 16.35
C ALA A 147 -19.38 -5.22 16.31
N LEU A 148 -18.33 -6.03 16.53
CA LEU A 148 -18.44 -7.47 16.59
C LEU A 148 -19.31 -7.92 17.76
N LEU A 149 -19.10 -7.31 18.94
CA LEU A 149 -19.92 -7.56 20.13
C LEU A 149 -21.39 -7.25 19.85
N ALA A 150 -21.69 -6.06 19.30
CA ALA A 150 -23.05 -5.66 18.95
C ALA A 150 -23.72 -6.65 18.01
N PHE A 151 -23.00 -7.09 16.98
CA PHE A 151 -23.48 -8.06 15.99
C PHE A 151 -23.73 -9.44 16.61
N VAL A 152 -22.78 -9.95 17.39
CA VAL A 152 -22.88 -11.28 18.03
C VAL A 152 -24.04 -11.30 19.02
N THR A 153 -24.16 -10.30 19.89
CA THR A 153 -25.28 -10.25 20.85
C THR A 153 -26.63 -10.06 20.15
N LEU A 154 -26.67 -9.35 19.02
CA LEU A 154 -27.89 -9.26 18.21
C LEU A 154 -28.27 -10.62 17.62
N MET A 155 -27.32 -11.38 17.07
CA MET A 155 -27.57 -12.73 16.57
C MET A 155 -28.05 -13.67 17.67
N PHE A 156 -27.43 -13.64 18.85
CA PHE A 156 -27.90 -14.43 20.00
C PHE A 156 -29.29 -14.00 20.47
N SER A 157 -29.65 -12.72 20.37
CA SER A 157 -31.00 -12.27 20.72
C SER A 157 -32.08 -12.85 19.79
N LEU A 158 -31.76 -13.04 18.50
CA LEU A 158 -32.65 -13.67 17.53
C LEU A 158 -32.86 -15.17 17.84
N VAL A 159 -31.79 -15.86 18.26
CA VAL A 159 -31.86 -17.26 18.69
C VAL A 159 -32.70 -17.40 19.97
N ALA A 160 -32.41 -16.59 20.98
CA ALA A 160 -33.12 -16.60 22.26
C ALA A 160 -34.62 -16.25 22.14
N LEU A 161 -34.99 -15.48 21.11
CA LEU A 161 -36.38 -15.20 20.78
C LEU A 161 -37.10 -16.45 20.28
N GLY A 162 -36.41 -17.30 19.50
CA GLY A 162 -36.92 -18.61 19.07
C GLY A 162 -37.09 -19.61 20.23
N ASP A 163 -36.24 -19.51 21.25
CA ASP A 163 -36.27 -20.36 22.44
C ASP A 163 -37.29 -19.89 23.50
N GLY A 164 -38.00 -18.79 23.26
CA GLY A 164 -39.04 -18.28 24.17
C GLY A 164 -38.52 -17.71 25.49
N ASN A 165 -37.27 -17.21 25.53
CA ASN A 165 -36.67 -16.60 26.72
C ASN A 165 -36.64 -15.06 26.63
N PRO A 166 -37.71 -14.36 27.07
CA PRO A 166 -37.82 -12.90 26.90
C PRO A 166 -36.81 -12.10 27.71
N GLU A 167 -36.35 -12.59 28.86
CA GLU A 167 -35.34 -11.93 29.69
C GLU A 167 -33.96 -11.94 29.02
N ALA A 168 -33.58 -13.08 28.44
CA ALA A 168 -32.33 -13.22 27.68
C ALA A 168 -32.32 -12.31 26.45
N VAL A 169 -33.44 -12.25 25.70
CA VAL A 169 -33.60 -11.36 24.53
C VAL A 169 -33.41 -9.90 24.94
N ARG A 170 -34.09 -9.44 26.00
CA ARG A 170 -34.01 -8.04 26.45
C ARG A 170 -32.59 -7.67 26.87
N THR A 171 -31.91 -8.55 27.58
CA THR A 171 -30.53 -8.32 28.04
C THR A 171 -29.57 -8.23 26.87
N LEU A 172 -29.66 -9.16 25.91
CA LEU A 172 -28.80 -9.18 24.72
C LEU A 172 -29.03 -7.98 23.81
N LEU A 173 -30.27 -7.50 23.68
CA LEU A 173 -30.59 -6.29 22.93
C LEU A 173 -30.00 -5.03 23.59
N ILE A 174 -30.05 -4.92 24.92
CA ILE A 174 -29.42 -3.80 25.65
C ILE A 174 -27.90 -3.81 25.43
N VAL A 175 -27.25 -4.97 25.58
CA VAL A 175 -25.80 -5.10 25.35
C VAL A 175 -25.45 -4.77 23.89
N SER A 176 -26.27 -5.20 22.93
CA SER A 176 -26.11 -4.87 21.52
C SER A 176 -26.22 -3.36 21.28
N ALA A 177 -27.26 -2.71 21.83
CA ALA A 177 -27.49 -1.28 21.70
C ALA A 177 -26.34 -0.45 22.31
N VAL A 178 -25.89 -0.78 23.52
CA VAL A 178 -24.76 -0.10 24.16
C VAL A 178 -23.48 -0.26 23.33
N SER A 179 -23.21 -1.48 22.84
CA SER A 179 -22.04 -1.76 22.01
C SER A 179 -22.11 -1.01 20.67
N ALA A 180 -23.28 -0.89 20.07
CA ALA A 180 -23.51 -0.12 18.85
C ALA A 180 -23.28 1.38 19.07
N VAL A 181 -23.73 1.95 20.20
CA VAL A 181 -23.46 3.35 20.56
C VAL A 181 -21.96 3.60 20.73
N VAL A 182 -21.26 2.71 21.45
CA VAL A 182 -19.79 2.79 21.61
C VAL A 182 -19.09 2.71 20.25
N PHE A 183 -19.55 1.83 19.36
CA PHE A 183 -19.04 1.75 18.00
C PHE A 183 -19.24 3.06 17.23
N VAL A 184 -20.44 3.65 17.23
CA VAL A 184 -20.73 4.92 16.56
C VAL A 184 -19.84 6.05 17.09
N LEU A 185 -19.65 6.14 18.41
CA LEU A 185 -18.76 7.13 19.01
C LEU A 185 -17.30 6.93 18.59
N SER A 186 -16.87 5.67 18.37
CA SER A 186 -15.52 5.34 17.91
C SER A 186 -15.27 5.62 16.41
N LEU A 187 -16.32 5.86 15.61
CA LEU A 187 -16.17 6.19 14.19
C LEU A 187 -15.61 7.59 13.98
N TRP A 188 -16.00 8.57 14.80
CA TRP A 188 -15.55 9.96 14.67
C TRP A 188 -14.01 10.13 14.64
N PRO A 189 -13.25 9.59 15.60
CA PRO A 189 -11.79 9.66 15.56
C PRO A 189 -11.20 8.89 14.36
N THR A 190 -11.85 7.81 13.94
CA THR A 190 -11.42 7.00 12.78
C THR A 190 -11.59 7.76 11.47
N ILE A 191 -12.73 8.45 11.29
CA ILE A 191 -13.00 9.32 10.14
C ILE A 191 -12.05 10.51 10.13
N ARG A 192 -11.81 11.15 11.29
CA ARG A 192 -10.86 12.26 11.40
C ARG A 192 -9.44 11.84 11.05
N ALA A 193 -9.00 10.66 11.50
CA ALA A 193 -7.70 10.09 11.13
C ALA A 193 -7.62 9.78 9.62
N ALA A 194 -8.70 9.28 9.02
CA ALA A 194 -8.76 9.04 7.57
C ALA A 194 -8.67 10.33 6.76
N ARG A 195 -9.38 11.40 7.18
CA ARG A 195 -9.29 12.73 6.55
C ARG A 195 -7.90 13.33 6.68
N ALA A 196 -7.31 13.28 7.88
CA ALA A 196 -5.95 13.76 8.12
C ALA A 196 -4.92 13.02 7.25
N ARG A 197 -5.05 11.70 7.10
CA ARG A 197 -4.20 10.89 6.21
C ARG A 197 -4.31 11.33 4.74
N ARG A 198 -5.52 11.63 4.27
CA ARG A 198 -5.73 12.11 2.89
C ARG A 198 -5.17 13.50 2.69
N ALA A 199 -5.44 14.42 3.63
CA ALA A 199 -4.96 15.79 3.56
C ALA A 199 -3.43 15.87 3.58
N ALA A 200 -2.75 15.09 4.42
CA ALA A 200 -1.30 15.11 4.56
C ALA A 200 -0.53 14.72 3.28
N VAL A 201 -1.19 14.06 2.32
CA VAL A 201 -0.57 13.62 1.06
C VAL A 201 -1.18 14.36 -0.14
N ALA A 202 -2.28 15.09 0.04
CA ALA A 202 -3.04 15.70 -1.06
C ALA A 202 -2.19 16.69 -1.86
N ASP A 203 -1.51 17.61 -1.17
CA ASP A 203 -0.74 18.67 -1.82
C ASP A 203 0.47 18.09 -2.58
N TYR A 204 1.19 17.17 -1.95
CA TYR A 204 2.32 16.48 -2.59
C TYR A 204 1.87 15.64 -3.80
N LYS A 205 0.77 14.89 -3.66
CA LYS A 205 0.22 14.06 -4.73
C LYS A 205 -0.28 14.91 -5.92
N ALA A 206 -1.02 15.99 -5.65
CA ALA A 206 -1.51 16.88 -6.69
C ALA A 206 -0.37 17.58 -7.44
N GLY A 207 0.67 18.02 -6.71
CA GLY A 207 1.88 18.57 -7.31
C GLY A 207 2.62 17.55 -8.17
N TYR A 208 2.74 16.33 -7.68
CA TYR A 208 3.36 15.22 -8.41
C TYR A 208 2.62 14.86 -9.70
N GLU A 209 1.29 14.75 -9.65
CA GLU A 209 0.48 14.46 -10.83
C GLU A 209 0.62 15.55 -11.91
N ARG A 210 0.75 16.83 -11.51
CA ARG A 210 1.03 17.93 -12.46
C ARG A 210 2.40 17.80 -13.11
N VAL A 211 3.44 17.49 -12.33
CA VAL A 211 4.80 17.31 -12.84
C VAL A 211 4.87 16.11 -13.80
N VAL A 212 4.21 15.01 -13.47
CA VAL A 212 4.10 13.84 -14.37
C VAL A 212 3.33 14.18 -15.64
N ALA A 213 2.21 14.90 -15.54
CA ALA A 213 1.43 15.32 -16.70
C ALA A 213 2.24 16.22 -17.64
N ALA A 214 3.06 17.14 -17.09
CA ALA A 214 3.99 17.95 -17.88
C ALA A 214 5.05 17.10 -18.58
N ALA A 215 5.65 16.14 -17.86
CA ALA A 215 6.65 15.24 -18.40
C ALA A 215 6.11 14.36 -19.55
N LEU A 216 4.87 13.89 -19.42
CA LEU A 216 4.20 13.05 -20.43
C LEU A 216 3.66 13.86 -21.60
N GLY A 217 3.17 15.07 -21.36
CA GLY A 217 2.65 15.98 -22.40
C GLY A 217 3.73 16.46 -23.37
N ASP A 218 4.97 16.56 -22.91
CA ASP A 218 6.12 16.96 -23.74
C ASP A 218 6.62 15.82 -24.65
N ASN A 219 6.46 14.56 -24.20
CA ASN A 219 6.78 13.37 -25.00
C ASN A 219 5.83 13.17 -26.19
N THR A 220 4.57 13.59 -26.09
CA THR A 220 3.60 13.55 -27.19
C THR A 220 3.79 14.66 -28.23
N THR A 221 4.40 15.79 -27.86
CA THR A 221 4.71 16.89 -28.80
C THR A 221 6.01 16.67 -29.57
N ARG A 222 7.00 15.94 -29.01
CA ARG A 222 8.25 15.60 -29.73
C ARG A 222 8.14 14.41 -30.69
N SER A 223 7.06 13.63 -30.62
CA SER A 223 6.84 12.46 -31.49
C SER A 223 6.01 12.78 -32.76
N ARG A 224 5.88 14.05 -33.14
CA ARG A 224 5.17 14.51 -34.34
C ARG A 224 6.09 15.23 -35.30
#